data_AF-A0A151ZIM3-F1
#
_entry.id   AF-A0A151ZIM3-F1
#
_cell.length_a   1.000
_cell.length_b   1.000
_cell.length_c   1.000
_cell.angle_alpha   90.00
_cell.angle_beta   90.00
_cell.angle_gamma   90.00
#
_symmetry.space_group_name_H-M   'P 1'
#
loop_
_entity.id
_entity.type
_entity.pdbx_description
1 polymer ?
#
loop_
_entity_poly.entity_id
_entity_poly.type
_entity_poly.pdbx_seq_one_letter_code
_entity_poly.pdbx_strand_id
1 'polypeptide(L)'
;MEFENEKVSIEAAGHLFKKIGLHDPKTIAKALLNGKSHPLIKLESCELGDSGLIPISKAIEQKAVITSLDLSNNNITASGLKSLSEALTHNEHLMYLKLDNNPFGDVGLQYLCSSLRHKNCSLKSLYLSDCQITSKGIGYLVESLSGKISLETIHLNSNKIGNEGAILLSKLFIGKSKLKNMSLFFCGIGDSGASSVLNQLNLLKSQGLDQFSISTVNLKGNKISPAILDKMNLIFHEKKEYEKKIRLKKDAQLLISEEAENLLKQKLITVQEEADKKVQEQIKSIDQENKKTIQEKIKVINEESKKKFDEKIKYINEESKKKLTERIKSIQMREEDLNNKSNEFTEKLKEMEKNKHSKDDKESSSKTKEKEKDKDKEKPHKPKKPANDGEKIIIVIAGDKVKDKDQFIDHCMNAMEDCKIEAENDFEKIFSGCIQVDNRPVGFRFVNTSSDDRYSRLRALQYEQADAAVIAFTTNDRVSFEDIPFQWIPEIQFMGKIPIYITGMSSDKRSQPPKLTDINEKEGREASLKFGATNYFEPVSSDDIKSIASIIYKDIKKKKK
;
A
#
# COMPACT_ATOMS: atom_id res chain seq x y z
N MET A 1 6.43 32.40 30.13
CA MET A 1 7.02 31.88 28.90
C MET A 1 6.22 30.66 28.52
N GLU A 2 5.37 30.75 27.49
CA GLU A 2 4.77 29.58 26.91
C GLU A 2 5.82 28.69 26.23
N PHE A 3 5.70 27.37 26.39
CA PHE A 3 6.37 26.41 25.51
C PHE A 3 5.37 25.98 24.43
N GLU A 4 5.43 26.67 23.29
CA GLU A 4 4.59 26.38 22.14
C GLU A 4 4.99 25.11 21.40
N ASN A 5 3.98 24.36 20.95
CA ASN A 5 3.94 23.71 19.64
C ASN A 5 5.06 22.73 19.20
N GLU A 6 5.81 22.10 20.12
CA GLU A 6 6.54 20.87 19.76
C GLU A 6 5.57 19.70 19.49
N LYS A 7 5.24 19.52 18.20
CA LYS A 7 4.53 18.34 17.69
C LYS A 7 5.41 17.10 17.76
N VAL A 8 5.46 16.47 18.93
CA VAL A 8 5.95 15.09 19.03
C VAL A 8 5.01 14.21 18.21
N SER A 9 5.45 13.76 17.02
CA SER A 9 4.75 12.69 16.31
C SER A 9 4.96 11.38 17.09
N ILE A 10 3.86 10.77 17.53
CA ILE A 10 3.83 9.52 18.30
C ILE A 10 3.10 8.47 17.46
N GLU A 11 3.70 8.08 16.33
CA GLU A 11 3.23 6.98 15.48
C GLU A 11 4.13 5.72 15.61
N ALA A 12 5.28 5.83 16.29
CA ALA A 12 6.19 4.72 16.63
C ALA A 12 6.03 4.26 18.10
N ALA A 13 4.94 3.54 18.40
CA ALA A 13 4.59 3.14 19.77
C ALA A 13 5.55 2.10 20.39
N GLY A 14 5.93 1.05 19.63
CA GLY A 14 6.61 -0.14 20.15
C GLY A 14 7.91 0.15 20.90
N HIS A 15 8.76 1.01 20.32
CA HIS A 15 10.01 1.44 20.94
C HIS A 15 9.85 2.58 21.97
N LEU A 16 8.80 3.40 21.88
CA LEU A 16 8.55 4.45 22.87
C LEU A 16 8.31 3.84 24.26
N PHE A 17 7.48 2.79 24.34
CA PHE A 17 7.07 2.21 25.63
C PHE A 17 8.13 1.30 26.27
N LYS A 18 8.96 0.60 25.49
CA LYS A 18 10.17 -0.10 25.98
C LYS A 18 11.10 0.79 26.83
N LYS A 19 11.08 2.11 26.60
CA LYS A 19 12.03 3.08 27.17
C LYS A 19 11.48 3.81 28.40
N ILE A 20 10.27 3.50 28.86
CA ILE A 20 9.57 4.24 29.94
C ILE A 20 9.87 3.65 31.33
N GLY A 21 11.15 3.52 31.65
CA GLY A 21 11.60 3.53 33.05
C GLY A 21 11.66 4.95 33.65
N LEU A 22 11.31 5.98 32.87
CA LEU A 22 11.67 7.39 33.15
C LEU A 22 10.59 8.45 32.83
N HIS A 23 9.32 8.10 32.60
CA HIS A 23 8.26 9.09 32.32
C HIS A 23 6.98 8.91 33.16
N ASP A 24 6.41 10.04 33.59
CA ASP A 24 5.12 10.12 34.29
C ASP A 24 4.00 9.39 33.50
N PRO A 25 3.22 8.50 34.12
CA PRO A 25 2.07 7.85 33.48
C PRO A 25 1.01 8.81 32.91
N LYS A 26 0.98 10.08 33.35
CA LYS A 26 0.18 11.14 32.68
C LYS A 26 0.66 11.43 31.26
N THR A 27 1.98 11.35 31.00
CA THR A 27 2.57 11.51 29.67
C THR A 27 2.20 10.33 28.77
N ILE A 28 2.22 9.10 29.31
CA ILE A 28 1.68 7.91 28.63
C ILE A 28 0.21 8.15 28.27
N ALA A 29 -0.63 8.51 29.25
CA ALA A 29 -2.06 8.76 29.02
C ALA A 29 -2.32 9.80 27.92
N LYS A 30 -1.56 10.91 27.90
CA LYS A 30 -1.65 11.94 26.86
C LYS A 30 -1.22 11.43 25.47
N ALA A 31 -0.21 10.56 25.40
CA ALA A 31 0.23 9.91 24.17
C ALA A 31 -0.80 8.89 23.63
N LEU A 32 -1.50 8.17 24.53
CA LEU A 32 -2.58 7.24 24.18
C LEU A 32 -3.80 7.97 23.59
N LEU A 33 -4.09 9.19 24.07
CA LEU A 33 -5.20 10.02 23.59
C LEU A 33 -4.91 10.74 22.27
N ASN A 34 -3.66 11.14 22.03
CA ASN A 34 -3.27 11.92 20.85
C ASN A 34 -2.91 11.05 19.62
N GLY A 35 -2.71 9.75 19.79
CA GLY A 35 -2.39 8.83 18.70
C GLY A 35 -3.64 8.38 17.93
N LYS A 36 -3.52 8.25 16.60
CA LYS A 36 -4.65 7.82 15.74
C LYS A 36 -4.99 6.33 15.90
N SER A 37 -4.00 5.50 16.19
CA SER A 37 -4.14 4.07 16.52
C SER A 37 -2.81 3.56 17.08
N HIS A 38 -2.85 2.89 18.23
CA HIS A 38 -1.71 2.21 18.85
C HIS A 38 -1.99 0.71 18.89
N PRO A 39 -1.52 -0.10 17.92
CA PRO A 39 -1.86 -1.52 17.85
C PRO A 39 -1.30 -2.31 19.04
N LEU A 40 -0.19 -1.87 19.63
CA LEU A 40 0.49 -2.55 20.73
C LEU A 40 1.17 -1.55 21.68
N ILE A 41 0.80 -1.61 22.96
CA ILE A 41 1.39 -0.86 24.07
C ILE A 41 2.05 -1.86 25.02
N LYS A 42 3.33 -1.67 25.35
CA LYS A 42 4.06 -2.54 26.29
C LYS A 42 4.58 -1.76 27.49
N LEU A 43 3.91 -1.89 28.63
CA LEU A 43 4.29 -1.26 29.90
C LEU A 43 4.70 -2.31 30.94
N GLU A 44 5.25 -3.44 30.50
CA GLU A 44 5.74 -4.50 31.38
C GLU A 44 6.89 -3.99 32.27
N SER A 45 6.84 -4.29 33.57
CA SER A 45 7.87 -3.90 34.55
C SER A 45 8.15 -2.40 34.66
N CYS A 46 7.12 -1.55 34.45
CA CYS A 46 7.23 -0.08 34.51
C CYS A 46 6.91 0.53 35.90
N GLU A 47 6.91 -0.28 36.97
CA GLU A 47 6.68 0.12 38.37
C GLU A 47 5.40 0.98 38.61
N LEU A 48 4.38 0.86 37.73
CA LEU A 48 3.23 1.78 37.72
C LEU A 48 2.43 1.80 39.03
N GLY A 49 2.26 0.64 39.67
CA GLY A 49 1.33 0.44 40.77
C GLY A 49 -0.10 0.85 40.44
N ASP A 50 -0.92 0.99 41.49
CA ASP A 50 -2.31 1.44 41.34
C ASP A 50 -2.40 2.92 40.88
N SER A 51 -1.47 3.78 41.32
CA SER A 51 -1.50 5.22 41.03
C SER A 51 -1.10 5.56 39.60
N GLY A 52 -0.10 4.87 39.04
CA GLY A 52 0.31 5.00 37.64
C GLY A 52 -0.72 4.42 36.66
N LEU A 53 -1.52 3.44 37.10
CA LEU A 53 -2.61 2.88 36.30
C LEU A 53 -3.82 3.84 36.16
N ILE A 54 -4.01 4.81 37.06
CA ILE A 54 -5.15 5.75 36.99
C ILE A 54 -5.14 6.62 35.71
N PRO A 55 -4.05 7.32 35.34
CA PRO A 55 -3.98 8.05 34.07
C PRO A 55 -4.21 7.16 32.84
N ILE A 56 -3.65 5.95 32.83
CA ILE A 56 -3.77 5.00 31.71
C ILE A 56 -5.22 4.53 31.58
N SER A 57 -5.87 4.21 32.70
CA SER A 57 -7.30 3.85 32.74
C SER A 57 -8.15 5.00 32.20
N LYS A 58 -7.87 6.25 32.58
CA LYS A 58 -8.60 7.43 32.07
C LYS A 58 -8.42 7.62 30.55
N ALA A 59 -7.26 7.29 29.99
CA ALA A 59 -7.08 7.31 28.53
C ALA A 59 -7.90 6.20 27.83
N ILE A 60 -7.95 5.00 28.41
CA ILE A 60 -8.77 3.88 27.90
C ILE A 60 -10.27 4.24 27.96
N GLU A 61 -10.72 4.82 29.08
CA GLU A 61 -12.08 5.32 29.29
C GLU A 61 -12.49 6.35 28.22
N GLN A 62 -11.58 7.29 27.93
CA GLN A 62 -11.72 8.30 26.88
C GLN A 62 -11.49 7.76 25.45
N LYS A 63 -11.69 6.46 25.24
CA LYS A 63 -11.63 5.75 23.94
C LYS A 63 -10.29 5.86 23.19
N ALA A 64 -9.16 5.86 23.90
CA ALA A 64 -7.86 5.65 23.26
C ALA A 64 -7.89 4.40 22.36
N VAL A 65 -7.46 4.55 21.10
CA VAL A 65 -7.52 3.50 20.07
C VAL A 65 -6.33 2.55 20.26
N ILE A 66 -6.46 1.66 21.25
CA ILE A 66 -5.43 0.69 21.64
C ILE A 66 -5.95 -0.72 21.35
N THR A 67 -5.24 -1.53 20.56
CA THR A 67 -5.66 -2.92 20.28
C THR A 67 -5.09 -3.92 21.28
N SER A 68 -3.86 -3.72 21.74
CA SER A 68 -3.16 -4.61 22.68
C SER A 68 -2.42 -3.82 23.76
N LEU A 69 -2.51 -4.27 25.01
CA LEU A 69 -1.91 -3.63 26.18
C LEU A 69 -1.24 -4.66 27.09
N ASP A 70 0.05 -4.47 27.34
CA ASP A 70 0.84 -5.19 28.34
C ASP A 70 0.98 -4.34 29.60
N LEU A 71 0.48 -4.84 30.73
CA LEU A 71 0.62 -4.25 32.08
C LEU A 71 1.27 -5.24 33.05
N SER A 72 2.00 -6.24 32.54
CA SER A 72 2.60 -7.31 33.36
C SER A 72 3.64 -6.77 34.35
N ASN A 73 3.77 -7.39 35.52
CA ASN A 73 4.78 -7.06 36.55
C ASN A 73 4.80 -5.57 36.99
N ASN A 74 3.65 -4.98 37.28
CA ASN A 74 3.53 -3.56 37.69
C ASN A 74 3.09 -3.36 39.14
N ASN A 75 3.00 -4.42 39.95
CA ASN A 75 2.46 -4.38 41.31
C ASN A 75 1.04 -3.77 41.39
N ILE A 76 0.20 -4.01 40.38
CA ILE A 76 -1.21 -3.57 40.34
C ILE A 76 -2.03 -4.44 41.31
N THR A 77 -2.76 -3.81 42.22
CA THR A 77 -3.62 -4.48 43.20
C THR A 77 -5.09 -4.49 42.72
N ALA A 78 -5.99 -5.01 43.56
CA ALA A 78 -7.43 -4.89 43.32
C ALA A 78 -7.92 -3.43 43.20
N SER A 79 -7.19 -2.46 43.78
CA SER A 79 -7.55 -1.03 43.71
C SER A 79 -7.33 -0.45 42.31
N GLY A 80 -6.13 -0.60 41.73
CA GLY A 80 -5.85 -0.14 40.37
C GLY A 80 -6.64 -0.92 39.32
N LEU A 81 -6.79 -2.25 39.50
CA LEU A 81 -7.57 -3.06 38.57
C LEU A 81 -9.07 -2.70 38.60
N LYS A 82 -9.59 -2.12 39.69
CA LYS A 82 -10.95 -1.54 39.71
C LYS A 82 -11.06 -0.40 38.67
N SER A 83 -10.16 0.58 38.72
CA SER A 83 -10.17 1.72 37.79
C SER A 83 -9.99 1.30 36.33
N LEU A 84 -9.11 0.32 36.06
CA LEU A 84 -8.98 -0.26 34.72
C LEU A 84 -10.26 -0.98 34.29
N SER A 85 -10.93 -1.70 35.19
CA SER A 85 -12.18 -2.39 34.88
C SER A 85 -13.31 -1.41 34.53
N GLU A 86 -13.43 -0.31 35.28
CA GLU A 86 -14.40 0.76 34.98
C GLU A 86 -14.11 1.39 33.61
N ALA A 87 -12.84 1.67 33.29
CA ALA A 87 -12.42 2.18 31.99
C ALA A 87 -12.72 1.21 30.82
N LEU A 88 -12.51 -0.09 30.98
CA LEU A 88 -12.80 -1.11 29.97
C LEU A 88 -14.29 -1.16 29.57
N THR A 89 -15.20 -0.67 30.40
CA THR A 89 -16.62 -0.55 30.00
C THR A 89 -16.86 0.50 28.91
N HIS A 90 -15.91 1.42 28.68
CA HIS A 90 -16.04 2.50 27.68
C HIS A 90 -15.21 2.28 26.40
N ASN A 91 -14.29 1.31 26.38
CA ASN A 91 -13.36 1.08 25.27
C ASN A 91 -13.73 -0.15 24.42
N GLU A 92 -14.00 0.09 23.14
CA GLU A 92 -14.37 -0.95 22.14
C GLU A 92 -13.20 -1.42 21.27
N HIS A 93 -12.00 -0.91 21.48
CA HIS A 93 -10.82 -1.17 20.64
C HIS A 93 -9.89 -2.23 21.25
N LEU A 94 -9.79 -2.30 22.59
CA LEU A 94 -8.87 -3.23 23.25
C LEU A 94 -9.33 -4.68 23.10
N MET A 95 -8.48 -5.48 22.45
CA MET A 95 -8.71 -6.91 22.17
C MET A 95 -7.76 -7.83 22.92
N TYR A 96 -6.59 -7.33 23.33
CA TYR A 96 -5.56 -8.12 24.03
C TYR A 96 -5.11 -7.37 25.28
N LEU A 97 -5.19 -8.02 26.44
CA LEU A 97 -4.76 -7.45 27.72
C LEU A 97 -3.95 -8.48 28.50
N LYS A 98 -2.73 -8.10 28.89
CA LYS A 98 -1.93 -8.86 29.84
C LYS A 98 -1.82 -8.12 31.17
N LEU A 99 -1.96 -8.86 32.25
CA LEU A 99 -1.82 -8.42 33.63
C LEU A 99 -0.97 -9.41 34.44
N ASP A 100 -0.17 -10.26 33.78
CA ASP A 100 0.63 -11.31 34.42
C ASP A 100 1.56 -10.74 35.52
N ASN A 101 1.75 -11.47 36.62
CA ASN A 101 2.56 -11.07 37.78
C ASN A 101 2.07 -9.77 38.47
N ASN A 102 0.75 -9.62 38.66
CA ASN A 102 0.18 -8.49 39.42
C ASN A 102 -0.73 -8.99 40.58
N PRO A 103 -0.49 -8.57 41.83
CA PRO A 103 -1.13 -9.13 43.03
C PRO A 103 -2.55 -8.60 43.30
N PHE A 104 -3.44 -8.68 42.31
CA PHE A 104 -4.82 -8.19 42.43
C PHE A 104 -5.83 -9.22 42.99
N GLY A 105 -5.51 -10.52 42.90
CA GLY A 105 -6.26 -11.62 43.51
C GLY A 105 -7.73 -11.74 43.09
N ASP A 106 -8.51 -12.48 43.88
CA ASP A 106 -9.93 -12.76 43.59
C ASP A 106 -10.80 -11.50 43.51
N VAL A 107 -10.47 -10.44 44.28
CA VAL A 107 -11.23 -9.18 44.30
C VAL A 107 -10.96 -8.35 43.05
N GLY A 108 -9.69 -8.24 42.62
CA GLY A 108 -9.37 -7.61 41.34
C GLY A 108 -9.98 -8.35 40.15
N LEU A 109 -9.94 -9.69 40.18
CA LEU A 109 -10.62 -10.50 39.17
C LEU A 109 -12.14 -10.26 39.18
N GLN A 110 -12.77 -10.08 40.35
CA GLN A 110 -14.21 -9.75 40.43
C GLN A 110 -14.55 -8.44 39.69
N TYR A 111 -13.72 -7.39 39.81
CA TYR A 111 -13.90 -6.15 39.06
C TYR A 111 -13.75 -6.38 37.55
N LEU A 112 -12.72 -7.10 37.12
CA LEU A 112 -12.49 -7.40 35.69
C LEU A 112 -13.61 -8.28 35.10
N CYS A 113 -14.16 -9.21 35.87
CA CYS A 113 -15.34 -10.01 35.53
C CYS A 113 -16.62 -9.18 35.39
N SER A 114 -16.70 -7.99 36.01
CA SER A 114 -17.81 -7.05 35.78
C SER A 114 -17.70 -6.34 34.44
N SER A 115 -16.50 -5.92 34.01
CA SER A 115 -16.30 -5.21 32.75
C SER A 115 -16.33 -6.12 31.52
N LEU A 116 -15.88 -7.38 31.66
CA LEU A 116 -16.00 -8.42 30.61
C LEU A 116 -17.45 -8.67 30.17
N ARG A 117 -18.44 -8.42 31.05
CA ARG A 117 -19.87 -8.53 30.72
C ARG A 117 -20.43 -7.31 29.97
N HIS A 118 -19.69 -6.20 29.91
CA HIS A 118 -20.19 -4.97 29.31
C HIS A 118 -20.16 -5.03 27.78
N LYS A 119 -21.23 -4.54 27.13
CA LYS A 119 -21.44 -4.61 25.68
C LYS A 119 -20.32 -3.99 24.83
N ASN A 120 -19.54 -3.07 25.38
CA ASN A 120 -18.43 -2.41 24.70
C ASN A 120 -17.10 -3.19 24.83
N CYS A 121 -16.98 -4.15 25.75
CA CYS A 121 -15.71 -4.83 26.03
C CYS A 121 -15.32 -5.79 24.90
N SER A 122 -14.35 -5.39 24.07
CA SER A 122 -13.89 -6.14 22.89
C SER A 122 -12.80 -7.21 23.16
N LEU A 123 -12.43 -7.46 24.42
CA LEU A 123 -11.34 -8.35 24.79
C LEU A 123 -11.50 -9.78 24.24
N LYS A 124 -10.55 -10.20 23.41
CA LYS A 124 -10.42 -11.54 22.80
C LYS A 124 -9.39 -12.41 23.54
N SER A 125 -8.32 -11.83 24.06
CA SER A 125 -7.30 -12.55 24.82
C SER A 125 -6.97 -11.84 26.13
N LEU A 126 -6.92 -12.62 27.21
CA LEU A 126 -6.65 -12.11 28.55
C LEU A 126 -5.61 -12.98 29.27
N TYR A 127 -4.55 -12.36 29.79
CA TYR A 127 -3.44 -13.06 30.46
C TYR A 127 -3.33 -12.61 31.91
N LEU A 128 -3.43 -13.56 32.83
CA LEU A 128 -3.59 -13.39 34.28
C LEU A 128 -2.68 -14.37 35.05
N SER A 129 -1.48 -14.68 34.55
CA SER A 129 -0.56 -15.62 35.18
C SER A 129 0.02 -15.05 36.47
N ASP A 130 0.12 -15.85 37.53
CA ASP A 130 0.59 -15.46 38.87
C ASP A 130 -0.03 -14.13 39.39
N CYS A 131 -1.36 -14.07 39.38
CA CYS A 131 -2.12 -12.92 39.85
C CYS A 131 -2.81 -13.16 41.21
N GLN A 132 -2.34 -14.17 41.95
CA GLN A 132 -2.88 -14.61 43.25
C GLN A 132 -4.36 -15.04 43.23
N ILE A 133 -4.87 -15.48 42.07
CA ILE A 133 -6.26 -15.96 41.89
C ILE A 133 -6.43 -17.34 42.55
N THR A 134 -7.61 -17.59 43.13
CA THR A 134 -8.02 -18.88 43.73
C THR A 134 -9.30 -19.44 43.07
N SER A 135 -9.79 -20.59 43.53
CA SER A 135 -11.09 -21.13 43.12
C SER A 135 -12.25 -20.15 43.33
N LYS A 136 -12.17 -19.25 44.32
CA LYS A 136 -13.17 -18.21 44.57
C LYS A 136 -13.24 -17.18 43.44
N GLY A 137 -12.09 -16.66 42.99
CA GLY A 137 -12.03 -15.73 41.86
C GLY A 137 -12.50 -16.36 40.55
N ILE A 138 -12.20 -17.65 40.37
CA ILE A 138 -12.74 -18.45 39.27
C ILE A 138 -14.28 -18.55 39.31
N GLY A 139 -14.90 -18.53 40.50
CA GLY A 139 -16.36 -18.43 40.62
C GLY A 139 -16.94 -17.21 39.89
N TYR A 140 -16.38 -16.02 40.13
CA TYR A 140 -16.79 -14.78 39.44
C TYR A 140 -16.52 -14.82 37.93
N LEU A 141 -15.42 -15.46 37.53
CA LEU A 141 -15.06 -15.65 36.12
C LEU A 141 -16.07 -16.56 35.39
N VAL A 142 -16.54 -17.63 36.04
CA VAL A 142 -17.53 -18.55 35.46
C VAL A 142 -18.91 -17.89 35.36
N GLU A 143 -19.31 -17.12 36.37
CA GLU A 143 -20.53 -16.29 36.35
C GLU A 143 -20.48 -15.24 35.22
N SER A 144 -19.31 -14.64 34.99
CA SER A 144 -19.09 -13.66 33.90
C SER A 144 -19.13 -14.32 32.52
N LEU A 145 -18.25 -15.30 32.27
CA LEU A 145 -18.04 -15.95 30.97
C LEU A 145 -19.19 -16.89 30.51
N SER A 146 -20.25 -17.04 31.31
CA SER A 146 -21.50 -17.69 30.89
C SER A 146 -22.37 -16.81 29.96
N GLY A 147 -22.02 -15.54 29.76
CA GLY A 147 -22.73 -14.58 28.89
C GLY A 147 -22.22 -14.52 27.43
N LYS A 148 -22.80 -13.60 26.64
CA LYS A 148 -22.36 -13.30 25.26
C LYS A 148 -21.06 -12.47 25.27
N ILE A 149 -19.93 -13.12 25.54
CA ILE A 149 -18.63 -12.44 25.69
C ILE A 149 -17.71 -12.68 24.49
N SER A 150 -16.83 -11.71 24.24
CA SER A 150 -15.86 -11.60 23.14
C SER A 150 -14.63 -12.50 23.29
N LEU A 151 -14.34 -12.95 24.52
CA LEU A 151 -13.12 -13.66 24.91
C LEU A 151 -12.97 -15.03 24.24
N GLU A 152 -11.87 -15.20 23.50
CA GLU A 152 -11.49 -16.42 22.79
C GLU A 152 -10.32 -17.17 23.45
N THR A 153 -9.50 -16.50 24.26
CA THR A 153 -8.32 -17.09 24.91
C THR A 153 -8.11 -16.54 26.33
N ILE A 154 -7.81 -17.41 27.30
CA ILE A 154 -7.44 -16.99 28.66
C ILE A 154 -6.23 -17.77 29.19
N HIS A 155 -5.29 -17.05 29.82
CA HIS A 155 -4.14 -17.62 30.52
C HIS A 155 -4.27 -17.35 32.02
N LEU A 156 -4.22 -18.40 32.83
CA LEU A 156 -4.46 -18.40 34.28
C LEU A 156 -3.30 -19.09 35.04
N ASN A 157 -2.13 -19.21 34.41
CA ASN A 157 -0.99 -20.01 34.89
C ASN A 157 -0.51 -19.60 36.30
N SER A 158 0.13 -20.49 37.03
CA SER A 158 0.72 -20.29 38.38
C SER A 158 -0.25 -19.85 39.50
N ASN A 159 -1.52 -19.61 39.21
CA ASN A 159 -2.54 -19.26 40.21
C ASN A 159 -2.99 -20.47 41.05
N LYS A 160 -3.46 -20.23 42.28
CA LYS A 160 -3.85 -21.25 43.27
C LYS A 160 -5.29 -21.74 43.05
N ILE A 161 -5.60 -22.13 41.81
CA ILE A 161 -6.94 -22.49 41.32
C ILE A 161 -7.41 -23.85 41.86
N GLY A 162 -6.51 -24.83 41.91
CA GLY A 162 -6.78 -26.15 42.48
C GLY A 162 -7.87 -26.97 41.77
N ASN A 163 -8.25 -28.10 42.38
CA ASN A 163 -9.25 -29.02 41.82
C ASN A 163 -10.64 -28.38 41.73
N GLU A 164 -11.04 -27.60 42.73
CA GLU A 164 -12.33 -26.88 42.75
C GLU A 164 -12.44 -25.89 41.59
N GLY A 165 -11.41 -25.06 41.38
CA GLY A 165 -11.40 -24.11 40.26
C GLY A 165 -11.42 -24.80 38.89
N ALA A 166 -10.76 -25.97 38.75
CA ALA A 166 -10.86 -26.79 37.53
C ALA A 166 -12.29 -27.32 37.28
N ILE A 167 -13.01 -27.74 38.34
CA ILE A 167 -14.42 -28.16 38.27
C ILE A 167 -15.35 -26.99 37.93
N LEU A 168 -15.03 -25.77 38.37
CA LEU A 168 -15.77 -24.56 38.00
C LEU A 168 -15.53 -24.19 36.52
N LEU A 169 -14.27 -24.18 36.06
CA LEU A 169 -13.90 -23.80 34.70
C LEU A 169 -14.48 -24.72 33.61
N SER A 170 -14.63 -26.02 33.87
CA SER A 170 -15.18 -26.94 32.86
C SER A 170 -16.62 -26.61 32.45
N LYS A 171 -17.38 -25.91 33.30
CA LYS A 171 -18.74 -25.42 33.00
C LYS A 171 -18.76 -24.42 31.84
N LEU A 172 -17.67 -23.69 31.60
CA LEU A 172 -17.54 -22.71 30.51
C LEU A 172 -17.35 -23.34 29.13
N PHE A 173 -17.14 -24.66 29.04
CA PHE A 173 -16.86 -25.32 27.77
C PHE A 173 -18.09 -25.42 26.86
N ILE A 174 -19.30 -25.29 27.42
CA ILE A 174 -20.57 -25.38 26.69
C ILE A 174 -20.60 -24.34 25.54
N GLY A 175 -20.99 -24.78 24.34
CA GLY A 175 -20.84 -24.08 23.05
C GLY A 175 -21.54 -22.72 22.86
N LYS A 176 -21.98 -22.06 23.93
CA LYS A 176 -22.45 -20.65 23.93
C LYS A 176 -21.30 -19.65 24.13
N SER A 177 -20.18 -20.07 24.72
CA SER A 177 -18.99 -19.23 24.92
C SER A 177 -18.12 -19.18 23.67
N LYS A 178 -17.42 -18.05 23.42
CA LYS A 178 -16.40 -17.95 22.37
C LYS A 178 -15.03 -18.52 22.75
N LEU A 179 -14.85 -18.95 24.00
CA LEU A 179 -13.57 -19.38 24.55
C LEU A 179 -13.05 -20.66 23.86
N LYS A 180 -11.93 -20.53 23.14
CA LYS A 180 -11.26 -21.61 22.40
C LYS A 180 -10.03 -22.15 23.13
N ASN A 181 -9.28 -21.30 23.82
CA ASN A 181 -8.02 -21.69 24.45
C ASN A 181 -8.00 -21.30 25.93
N MET A 182 -7.55 -22.23 26.78
CA MET A 182 -7.37 -22.01 28.21
C MET A 182 -6.02 -22.56 28.67
N SER A 183 -5.19 -21.75 29.30
CA SER A 183 -3.92 -22.20 29.90
C SER A 183 -3.99 -22.19 31.42
N LEU A 184 -3.73 -23.35 32.01
CA LEU A 184 -3.78 -23.64 33.45
C LEU A 184 -2.46 -24.28 33.93
N PHE A 185 -1.33 -23.79 33.43
CA PHE A 185 0.00 -24.31 33.74
C PHE A 185 0.36 -24.03 35.21
N PHE A 186 0.85 -25.02 35.95
CA PHE A 186 1.15 -24.91 37.41
C PHE A 186 0.00 -24.41 38.31
N CYS A 187 -1.27 -24.64 37.93
CA CYS A 187 -2.44 -24.15 38.67
C CYS A 187 -2.84 -24.93 39.96
N GLY A 188 -1.95 -25.79 40.47
CA GLY A 188 -2.22 -26.62 41.65
C GLY A 188 -3.28 -27.72 41.43
N ILE A 189 -3.58 -28.07 40.18
CA ILE A 189 -4.58 -29.08 39.82
C ILE A 189 -3.98 -30.49 40.01
N GLY A 190 -4.82 -31.45 40.42
CA GLY A 190 -4.47 -32.86 40.52
C GLY A 190 -5.44 -33.76 39.74
N ASP A 191 -5.24 -35.07 39.84
CA ASP A 191 -6.02 -36.08 39.10
C ASP A 191 -7.54 -35.96 39.28
N SER A 192 -8.03 -35.55 40.46
CA SER A 192 -9.48 -35.40 40.70
C SER A 192 -10.07 -34.24 39.92
N GLY A 193 -9.46 -33.04 39.97
CA GLY A 193 -9.89 -31.90 39.17
C GLY A 193 -9.78 -32.17 37.67
N ALA A 194 -8.66 -32.78 37.24
CA ALA A 194 -8.46 -33.16 35.85
C ALA A 194 -9.46 -34.23 35.35
N SER A 195 -9.83 -35.20 36.20
CA SER A 195 -10.88 -36.18 35.90
C SER A 195 -12.24 -35.52 35.71
N SER A 196 -12.60 -34.52 36.53
CA SER A 196 -13.84 -33.77 36.35
C SER A 196 -13.86 -32.96 35.05
N VAL A 197 -12.72 -32.37 34.65
CA VAL A 197 -12.58 -31.67 33.36
C VAL A 197 -12.72 -32.66 32.19
N LEU A 198 -12.08 -33.83 32.27
CA LEU A 198 -12.19 -34.92 31.28
C LEU A 198 -13.64 -35.47 31.19
N ASN A 199 -14.32 -35.66 32.31
CA ASN A 199 -15.70 -36.14 32.34
C ASN A 199 -16.66 -35.14 31.70
N GLN A 200 -16.48 -33.85 31.93
CA GLN A 200 -17.27 -32.79 31.27
C GLN A 200 -17.02 -32.76 29.75
N LEU A 201 -15.77 -32.94 29.31
CA LEU A 201 -15.43 -33.04 27.88
C LEU A 201 -16.04 -34.30 27.23
N ASN A 202 -16.05 -35.45 27.93
CA ASN A 202 -16.70 -36.67 27.44
C ASN A 202 -18.22 -36.51 27.34
N LEU A 203 -18.87 -35.84 28.31
CA LEU A 203 -20.30 -35.54 28.28
C LEU A 203 -20.67 -34.64 27.10
N LEU A 204 -19.90 -33.58 26.85
CA LEU A 204 -20.13 -32.69 25.72
C LEU A 204 -19.85 -33.41 24.39
N LYS A 205 -18.76 -34.19 24.31
CA LYS A 205 -18.43 -35.03 23.14
C LYS A 205 -19.55 -36.03 22.79
N SER A 206 -20.22 -36.64 23.77
CA SER A 206 -21.31 -37.59 23.51
C SER A 206 -22.59 -36.91 23.00
N GLN A 207 -22.73 -35.61 23.22
CA GLN A 207 -23.80 -34.77 22.66
C GLN A 207 -23.42 -34.22 21.27
N GLY A 208 -22.13 -33.98 21.03
CA GLY A 208 -21.56 -33.62 19.72
C GLY A 208 -20.23 -32.85 19.85
N LEU A 209 -19.33 -32.97 18.87
CA LEU A 209 -18.05 -32.24 18.86
C LEU A 209 -18.22 -30.71 18.64
N ASP A 210 -19.41 -30.28 18.25
CA ASP A 210 -19.87 -28.89 18.15
C ASP A 210 -20.46 -28.35 19.47
N GLN A 211 -20.85 -29.22 20.41
CA GLN A 211 -21.50 -28.82 21.67
C GLN A 211 -20.57 -28.14 22.68
N PHE A 212 -19.26 -28.15 22.42
CA PHE A 212 -18.26 -27.43 23.21
C PHE A 212 -17.40 -26.51 22.35
N SER A 213 -17.18 -25.28 22.80
CA SER A 213 -16.40 -24.27 22.07
C SER A 213 -14.90 -24.36 22.30
N ILE A 214 -14.47 -24.83 23.48
CA ILE A 214 -13.05 -24.97 23.83
C ILE A 214 -12.33 -25.97 22.89
N SER A 215 -11.23 -25.53 22.27
CA SER A 215 -10.41 -26.32 21.34
C SER A 215 -9.07 -26.74 21.97
N THR A 216 -8.58 -26.03 22.99
CA THR A 216 -7.41 -26.44 23.79
C THR A 216 -7.54 -26.10 25.28
N VAL A 217 -7.07 -27.01 26.15
CA VAL A 217 -6.87 -26.75 27.59
C VAL A 217 -5.48 -27.25 28.00
N ASN A 218 -4.55 -26.33 28.28
CA ASN A 218 -3.19 -26.67 28.70
C ASN A 218 -3.10 -26.90 30.21
N LEU A 219 -3.05 -28.18 30.62
CA LEU A 219 -2.89 -28.62 32.02
C LEU A 219 -1.46 -29.05 32.39
N LYS A 220 -0.43 -28.76 31.57
CA LYS A 220 0.96 -29.16 31.89
C LYS A 220 1.45 -28.53 33.21
N GLY A 221 2.48 -29.12 33.82
CA GLY A 221 3.06 -28.66 35.10
C GLY A 221 2.21 -28.97 36.35
N ASN A 222 0.94 -29.35 36.19
CA ASN A 222 0.10 -29.82 37.30
C ASN A 222 0.44 -31.26 37.71
N LYS A 223 -0.02 -31.68 38.90
CA LYS A 223 0.20 -33.05 39.43
C LYS A 223 -0.86 -34.01 38.91
N ILE A 224 -0.86 -34.21 37.59
CA ILE A 224 -1.86 -35.02 36.86
C ILE A 224 -1.16 -36.19 36.18
N SER A 225 -1.74 -37.38 36.30
CA SER A 225 -1.31 -38.61 35.63
C SER A 225 -1.40 -38.50 34.09
N PRO A 226 -0.39 -39.01 33.34
CA PRO A 226 -0.40 -38.95 31.87
C PRO A 226 -1.67 -39.52 31.25
N ALA A 227 -2.19 -40.62 31.80
CA ALA A 227 -3.39 -41.30 31.31
C ALA A 227 -4.68 -40.46 31.33
N ILE A 228 -4.76 -39.37 32.10
CA ILE A 228 -5.86 -38.38 32.01
C ILE A 228 -5.56 -37.38 30.89
N LEU A 229 -4.33 -36.84 30.86
CA LEU A 229 -3.90 -35.87 29.86
C LEU A 229 -4.00 -36.44 28.44
N ASP A 230 -3.62 -37.69 28.22
CA ASP A 230 -3.67 -38.36 26.91
C ASP A 230 -5.11 -38.55 26.43
N LYS A 231 -6.04 -38.89 27.34
CA LYS A 231 -7.48 -38.96 27.03
C LYS A 231 -8.05 -37.59 26.66
N MET A 232 -7.64 -36.52 27.36
CA MET A 232 -8.03 -35.15 27.01
C MET A 232 -7.44 -34.72 25.65
N ASN A 233 -6.16 -35.01 25.40
CA ASN A 233 -5.47 -34.71 24.14
C ASN A 233 -6.16 -35.40 22.96
N LEU A 234 -6.61 -36.65 23.12
CA LEU A 234 -7.36 -37.39 22.10
C LEU A 234 -8.69 -36.69 21.75
N ILE A 235 -9.45 -36.23 22.75
CA ILE A 235 -10.71 -35.48 22.53
C ILE A 235 -10.44 -34.17 21.75
N PHE A 236 -9.41 -33.42 22.12
CA PHE A 236 -9.03 -32.20 21.39
C PHE A 236 -8.52 -32.49 19.97
N HIS A 237 -7.83 -33.60 19.76
CA HIS A 237 -7.41 -34.04 18.42
C HIS A 237 -8.60 -34.40 17.52
N GLU A 238 -9.55 -35.19 18.03
CA GLU A 238 -10.79 -35.52 17.32
C GLU A 238 -11.59 -34.26 16.96
N LYS A 239 -11.74 -33.33 17.91
CA LYS A 239 -12.39 -32.04 17.65
C LYS A 239 -11.66 -31.24 16.58
N LYS A 240 -10.34 -31.13 16.62
CA LYS A 240 -9.54 -30.38 15.64
C LYS A 240 -9.74 -30.92 14.22
N GLU A 241 -9.78 -32.24 14.04
CA GLU A 241 -10.04 -32.85 12.73
C GLU A 241 -11.51 -32.70 12.29
N TYR A 242 -12.46 -32.65 13.22
CA TYR A 242 -13.86 -32.31 12.95
C TYR A 242 -14.04 -30.83 12.52
N GLU A 243 -13.42 -29.87 13.22
CA GLU A 243 -13.39 -28.44 12.85
C GLU A 243 -12.77 -28.25 11.45
N LYS A 244 -11.65 -28.93 11.17
CA LYS A 244 -10.97 -28.98 9.86
C LYS A 244 -11.88 -29.55 8.77
N LYS A 245 -12.63 -30.62 9.04
CA LYS A 245 -13.60 -31.20 8.10
C LYS A 245 -14.76 -30.26 7.79
N ILE A 246 -15.27 -29.54 8.80
CA ILE A 246 -16.27 -28.46 8.60
C ILE A 246 -15.70 -27.35 7.73
N ARG A 247 -14.49 -26.88 8.05
CA ARG A 247 -13.82 -25.84 7.27
C ARG A 247 -13.63 -26.25 5.81
N LEU A 248 -13.07 -27.43 5.54
CA LEU A 248 -12.88 -27.93 4.16
C LEU A 248 -14.20 -28.01 3.39
N LYS A 249 -15.30 -28.42 4.04
CA LYS A 249 -16.64 -28.42 3.42
C LYS A 249 -17.11 -26.99 3.07
N LYS A 250 -16.85 -26.01 3.94
CA LYS A 250 -17.22 -24.60 3.71
C LYS A 250 -16.35 -23.94 2.64
N ASP A 251 -15.04 -24.16 2.69
CA ASP A 251 -14.07 -23.62 1.73
C ASP A 251 -14.34 -24.18 0.32
N ALA A 252 -14.69 -25.47 0.20
CA ALA A 252 -15.16 -26.06 -1.07
C ALA A 252 -16.51 -25.49 -1.55
N GLN A 253 -17.45 -25.22 -0.65
CA GLN A 253 -18.73 -24.59 -1.01
C GLN A 253 -18.53 -23.15 -1.53
N LEU A 254 -17.58 -22.40 -0.97
CA LEU A 254 -17.23 -21.05 -1.43
C LEU A 254 -16.62 -21.07 -2.83
N LEU A 255 -15.67 -21.97 -3.09
CA LEU A 255 -15.05 -22.13 -4.42
C LEU A 255 -16.08 -22.43 -5.51
N ILE A 256 -17.06 -23.31 -5.22
CA ILE A 256 -18.17 -23.61 -6.15
C ILE A 256 -19.01 -22.36 -6.47
N SER A 257 -19.27 -21.48 -5.49
CA SER A 257 -19.98 -20.22 -5.75
C SER A 257 -19.14 -19.20 -6.52
N GLU A 258 -17.84 -19.08 -6.24
CA GLU A 258 -16.93 -18.17 -6.97
C GLU A 258 -16.75 -18.60 -8.42
N GLU A 259 -16.61 -19.91 -8.69
CA GLU A 259 -16.52 -20.46 -10.03
C GLU A 259 -17.83 -20.25 -10.82
N ALA A 260 -18.99 -20.46 -10.19
CA ALA A 260 -20.29 -20.18 -10.80
C ALA A 260 -20.49 -18.69 -11.13
N GLU A 261 -20.09 -17.78 -10.24
CA GLU A 261 -20.10 -16.34 -10.51
C GLU A 261 -19.19 -15.95 -11.67
N ASN A 262 -17.98 -16.52 -11.74
CA ASN A 262 -17.02 -16.21 -12.79
C ASN A 262 -17.48 -16.73 -14.15
N LEU A 263 -18.09 -17.91 -14.21
CA LEU A 263 -18.71 -18.45 -15.42
C LEU A 263 -19.90 -17.58 -15.89
N LEU A 264 -20.68 -17.02 -14.96
CA LEU A 264 -21.76 -16.09 -15.27
C LEU A 264 -21.23 -14.75 -15.82
N LYS A 265 -20.19 -14.18 -15.19
CA LYS A 265 -19.53 -12.95 -15.64
C LYS A 265 -18.93 -13.10 -17.05
N GLN A 266 -18.26 -14.23 -17.32
CA GLN A 266 -17.73 -14.54 -18.65
C GLN A 266 -18.84 -14.56 -19.72
N LYS A 267 -19.94 -15.30 -19.47
CA LYS A 267 -21.09 -15.36 -20.39
C LYS A 267 -21.73 -13.99 -20.62
N LEU A 268 -21.81 -13.15 -19.58
CA LEU A 268 -22.35 -11.80 -19.70
C LEU A 268 -21.48 -10.94 -20.65
N ILE A 269 -20.16 -11.04 -20.54
CA ILE A 269 -19.22 -10.37 -21.44
C ILE A 269 -19.38 -10.86 -22.87
N THR A 270 -19.47 -12.17 -23.11
CA THR A 270 -19.64 -12.71 -24.48
C THR A 270 -20.92 -12.23 -25.14
N VAL A 271 -22.02 -12.18 -24.37
CA VAL A 271 -23.32 -11.66 -24.86
C VAL A 271 -23.24 -10.16 -25.16
N GLN A 272 -22.53 -9.38 -24.34
CA GLN A 272 -22.32 -7.94 -24.59
C GLN A 272 -21.46 -7.71 -25.84
N GLU A 273 -20.34 -8.42 -25.99
CA GLU A 273 -19.47 -8.33 -27.17
C GLU A 273 -20.20 -8.70 -28.47
N GLU A 274 -21.05 -9.74 -28.44
CA GLU A 274 -21.91 -10.08 -29.57
C GLU A 274 -22.96 -9.02 -29.88
N ALA A 275 -23.57 -8.40 -28.86
CA ALA A 275 -24.55 -7.34 -29.03
C ALA A 275 -23.91 -6.07 -29.61
N ASP A 276 -22.80 -5.61 -29.02
CA ASP A 276 -22.04 -4.45 -29.47
C ASP A 276 -21.52 -4.64 -30.89
N LYS A 277 -21.06 -5.84 -31.25
CA LYS A 277 -20.66 -6.18 -32.63
C LYS A 277 -21.84 -6.05 -33.60
N LYS A 278 -23.02 -6.59 -33.28
CA LYS A 278 -24.23 -6.49 -34.13
C LYS A 278 -24.67 -5.03 -34.30
N VAL A 279 -24.60 -4.22 -33.24
CA VAL A 279 -24.88 -2.77 -33.30
C VAL A 279 -23.85 -2.04 -34.19
N GLN A 280 -22.56 -2.35 -34.06
CA GLN A 280 -21.51 -1.77 -34.90
C GLN A 280 -21.62 -2.17 -36.37
N GLU A 281 -22.08 -3.38 -36.68
CA GLU A 281 -22.36 -3.83 -38.05
C GLU A 281 -23.59 -3.11 -38.64
N GLN A 282 -24.65 -2.90 -37.85
CA GLN A 282 -25.80 -2.08 -38.25
C GLN A 282 -25.44 -0.61 -38.50
N ILE A 283 -24.67 0.03 -37.60
CA ILE A 283 -24.20 1.41 -37.78
C ILE A 283 -23.39 1.56 -39.07
N LYS A 284 -22.46 0.64 -39.35
CA LYS A 284 -21.67 0.65 -40.59
C LYS A 284 -22.53 0.50 -41.85
N SER A 285 -23.59 -0.30 -41.81
CA SER A 285 -24.55 -0.42 -42.91
C SER A 285 -25.27 0.91 -43.18
N ILE A 286 -25.79 1.53 -42.11
CA ILE A 286 -26.52 2.81 -42.16
C ILE A 286 -25.60 3.94 -42.65
N ASP A 287 -24.36 4.01 -42.18
CA ASP A 287 -23.37 5.01 -42.63
C ASP A 287 -23.02 4.86 -44.11
N GLN A 288 -22.87 3.62 -44.61
CA GLN A 288 -22.61 3.37 -46.03
C GLN A 288 -23.80 3.77 -46.92
N GLU A 289 -25.02 3.45 -46.50
CA GLU A 289 -26.26 3.83 -47.19
C GLU A 289 -26.44 5.35 -47.23
N ASN A 290 -26.34 6.03 -46.08
CA ASN A 290 -26.39 7.48 -45.98
C ASN A 290 -25.33 8.17 -46.85
N LYS A 291 -24.08 7.69 -46.82
CA LYS A 291 -22.98 8.22 -47.62
C LYS A 291 -23.28 8.11 -49.13
N LYS A 292 -23.83 6.97 -49.57
CA LYS A 292 -24.24 6.77 -50.97
C LYS A 292 -25.34 7.75 -51.37
N THR A 293 -26.40 7.87 -50.57
CA THR A 293 -27.50 8.81 -50.82
C THR A 293 -27.05 10.28 -50.87
N ILE A 294 -26.08 10.67 -50.03
CA ILE A 294 -25.48 12.01 -50.06
C ILE A 294 -24.67 12.24 -51.34
N GLN A 295 -23.86 11.26 -51.77
CA GLN A 295 -23.08 11.34 -53.01
C GLN A 295 -23.98 11.47 -54.26
N GLU A 296 -25.08 10.73 -54.31
CA GLU A 296 -26.09 10.83 -55.39
C GLU A 296 -26.74 12.22 -55.42
N LYS A 297 -27.15 12.76 -54.27
CA LYS A 297 -27.71 14.13 -54.18
C LYS A 297 -26.71 15.21 -54.61
N ILE A 298 -25.44 15.10 -54.21
CA ILE A 298 -24.38 16.04 -54.62
C ILE A 298 -24.19 16.00 -56.15
N LYS A 299 -24.24 14.80 -56.78
CA LYS A 299 -24.12 14.66 -58.23
C LYS A 299 -25.23 15.42 -58.97
N VAL A 300 -26.49 15.25 -58.55
CA VAL A 300 -27.65 15.94 -59.15
C VAL A 300 -27.52 17.47 -59.01
N ILE A 301 -27.17 17.96 -57.82
CA ILE A 301 -26.98 19.41 -57.57
C ILE A 301 -25.87 19.98 -58.45
N ASN A 302 -24.77 19.26 -58.64
CA ASN A 302 -23.66 19.69 -59.49
C ASN A 302 -24.05 19.70 -60.99
N GLU A 303 -24.82 18.72 -61.45
CA GLU A 303 -25.31 18.65 -62.84
C GLU A 303 -26.30 19.79 -63.14
N GLU A 304 -27.24 20.08 -62.23
CA GLU A 304 -28.12 21.24 -62.34
C GLU A 304 -27.34 22.57 -62.32
N SER A 305 -26.39 22.72 -61.40
CA SER A 305 -25.61 23.95 -61.23
C SER A 305 -24.75 24.23 -62.45
N LYS A 306 -24.13 23.18 -63.02
CA LYS A 306 -23.38 23.27 -64.28
C LYS A 306 -24.31 23.70 -65.42
N LYS A 307 -25.48 23.05 -65.58
CA LYS A 307 -26.44 23.39 -66.64
C LYS A 307 -26.87 24.87 -66.56
N LYS A 308 -27.22 25.36 -65.37
CA LYS A 308 -27.55 26.77 -65.12
C LYS A 308 -26.39 27.73 -65.44
N PHE A 309 -25.14 27.29 -65.27
CA PHE A 309 -23.94 28.08 -65.59
C PHE A 309 -23.67 28.11 -67.10
N ASP A 310 -23.78 26.97 -67.79
CA ASP A 310 -23.64 26.84 -69.25
C ASP A 310 -24.71 27.66 -69.99
N GLU A 311 -25.97 27.63 -69.52
CA GLU A 311 -27.07 28.47 -70.01
C GLU A 311 -26.77 29.98 -69.85
N LYS A 312 -26.19 30.38 -68.71
CA LYS A 312 -25.83 31.78 -68.42
C LYS A 312 -24.64 32.26 -69.25
N ILE A 313 -23.64 31.41 -69.51
CA ILE A 313 -22.56 31.69 -70.46
C ILE A 313 -23.11 31.87 -71.86
N LYS A 314 -24.03 31.01 -72.31
CA LYS A 314 -24.66 31.12 -73.63
C LYS A 314 -25.38 32.46 -73.79
N TYR A 315 -26.18 32.87 -72.80
CA TYR A 315 -26.85 34.18 -72.80
C TYR A 315 -25.87 35.36 -72.93
N ILE A 316 -24.81 35.39 -72.10
CA ILE A 316 -23.80 36.45 -72.13
C ILE A 316 -23.08 36.52 -73.48
N ASN A 317 -22.78 35.36 -74.08
CA ASN A 317 -22.15 35.28 -75.40
C ASN A 317 -23.08 35.79 -76.53
N GLU A 318 -24.36 35.45 -76.50
CA GLU A 318 -25.35 35.92 -77.48
C GLU A 318 -25.59 37.44 -77.34
N GLU A 319 -25.72 37.96 -76.12
CA GLU A 319 -25.86 39.39 -75.84
C GLU A 319 -24.61 40.18 -76.28
N SER A 320 -23.41 39.67 -75.99
CA SER A 320 -22.13 40.27 -76.40
C SER A 320 -21.98 40.28 -77.91
N LYS A 321 -22.35 39.18 -78.59
CA LYS A 321 -22.35 39.09 -80.06
C LYS A 321 -23.33 40.07 -80.69
N LYS A 322 -24.51 40.29 -80.09
CA LYS A 322 -25.47 41.30 -80.54
C LYS A 322 -24.90 42.72 -80.43
N LYS A 323 -24.35 43.09 -79.27
CA LYS A 323 -23.70 44.40 -79.04
C LYS A 323 -22.52 44.64 -79.98
N LEU A 324 -21.71 43.62 -80.26
CA LEU A 324 -20.65 43.68 -81.28
C LEU A 324 -21.20 43.91 -82.69
N THR A 325 -22.27 43.21 -83.07
CA THR A 325 -22.89 43.35 -84.40
C THR A 325 -23.47 44.75 -84.62
N GLU A 326 -24.14 45.31 -83.61
CA GLU A 326 -24.65 46.70 -83.64
C GLU A 326 -23.51 47.70 -83.76
N ARG A 327 -22.40 47.49 -83.03
CA ARG A 327 -21.22 48.37 -83.09
C ARG A 327 -20.49 48.28 -84.43
N ILE A 328 -20.38 47.09 -85.03
CA ILE A 328 -19.83 46.91 -86.39
C ILE A 328 -20.65 47.71 -87.42
N LYS A 329 -22.00 47.62 -87.39
CA LYS A 329 -22.85 48.45 -88.27
C LYS A 329 -22.61 49.94 -88.10
N SER A 330 -22.46 50.42 -86.85
CA SER A 330 -22.18 51.84 -86.58
C SER A 330 -20.79 52.30 -87.08
N ILE A 331 -19.85 51.38 -87.25
CA ILE A 331 -18.53 51.64 -87.84
C ILE A 331 -18.66 51.67 -89.37
N GLN A 332 -19.33 50.68 -89.97
CA GLN A 332 -19.53 50.60 -91.42
C GLN A 332 -20.25 51.83 -91.99
N MET A 333 -21.32 52.32 -91.34
CA MET A 333 -21.98 53.58 -91.73
C MET A 333 -21.03 54.79 -91.70
N ARG A 334 -20.05 54.78 -90.79
CA ARG A 334 -19.09 55.87 -90.59
C ARG A 334 -17.91 55.77 -91.56
N GLU A 335 -17.56 54.56 -91.97
CA GLU A 335 -16.60 54.23 -93.02
C GLU A 335 -17.17 54.58 -94.41
N GLU A 336 -18.47 54.37 -94.64
CA GLU A 336 -19.20 54.79 -95.84
C GLU A 336 -19.31 56.32 -95.94
N ASP A 337 -19.65 57.00 -94.84
CA ASP A 337 -19.63 58.47 -94.73
C ASP A 337 -18.21 59.07 -94.92
N LEU A 338 -17.16 58.38 -94.44
CA LEU A 338 -15.76 58.74 -94.70
C LEU A 338 -15.36 58.50 -96.16
N ASN A 339 -15.80 57.41 -96.80
CA ASN A 339 -15.53 57.16 -98.22
C ASN A 339 -16.21 58.19 -99.12
N ASN A 340 -17.43 58.62 -98.80
CA ASN A 340 -18.11 59.71 -99.52
C ASN A 340 -17.31 61.03 -99.42
N LYS A 341 -16.83 61.38 -98.22
CA LYS A 341 -15.94 62.53 -98.00
C LYS A 341 -14.59 62.37 -98.69
N SER A 342 -14.04 61.15 -98.74
CA SER A 342 -12.79 60.83 -99.45
C SER A 342 -12.94 61.00 -100.96
N ASN A 343 -14.07 60.60 -101.55
CA ASN A 343 -14.38 60.83 -102.96
C ASN A 343 -14.48 62.33 -103.27
N GLU A 344 -15.16 63.11 -102.43
CA GLU A 344 -15.23 64.57 -102.54
C GLU A 344 -13.83 65.23 -102.40
N PHE A 345 -12.96 64.67 -101.57
CA PHE A 345 -11.56 65.10 -101.43
C PHE A 345 -10.69 64.67 -102.63
N THR A 346 -11.01 63.54 -103.27
CA THR A 346 -10.29 62.99 -104.43
C THR A 346 -10.55 63.81 -105.68
N GLU A 347 -11.76 64.36 -105.86
CA GLU A 347 -12.04 65.38 -106.88
C GLU A 347 -11.17 66.63 -106.66
N LYS A 348 -11.09 67.13 -105.42
CA LYS A 348 -10.29 68.31 -105.05
C LYS A 348 -8.78 68.06 -105.15
N LEU A 349 -8.31 66.82 -104.94
CA LEU A 349 -6.91 66.44 -105.13
C LEU A 349 -6.49 66.44 -106.60
N LYS A 350 -7.38 66.13 -107.55
CA LYS A 350 -7.07 66.26 -109.00
C LYS A 350 -6.73 67.71 -109.41
N GLU A 351 -7.22 68.71 -108.69
CA GLU A 351 -6.81 70.11 -108.88
C GLU A 351 -5.48 70.46 -108.19
N MET A 352 -5.08 69.70 -107.16
CA MET A 352 -3.99 70.04 -106.24
C MET A 352 -2.74 69.14 -106.32
N GLU A 353 -2.70 68.12 -107.18
CA GLU A 353 -1.46 67.35 -107.47
C GLU A 353 -0.40 68.13 -108.31
N LYS A 354 -0.47 69.47 -108.31
CA LYS A 354 0.69 70.34 -108.51
C LYS A 354 1.40 70.57 -107.17
N ASN A 355 2.60 69.97 -107.03
CA ASN A 355 3.66 70.23 -106.01
C ASN A 355 3.84 69.19 -104.87
N LYS A 356 4.57 68.11 -105.21
CA LYS A 356 5.83 67.67 -104.57
C LYS A 356 5.99 67.60 -103.02
N HIS A 357 6.33 66.37 -102.59
CA HIS A 357 7.49 65.98 -101.73
C HIS A 357 7.41 65.92 -100.17
N SER A 358 7.40 64.67 -99.66
CA SER A 358 8.55 63.96 -99.02
C SER A 358 8.81 63.99 -97.49
N LYS A 359 9.10 62.77 -96.94
CA LYS A 359 9.98 62.44 -95.77
C LYS A 359 9.47 62.82 -94.37
N ASP A 360 9.89 62.32 -93.19
CA ASP A 360 10.64 61.19 -92.57
C ASP A 360 10.25 61.27 -91.05
N ASP A 361 10.36 60.35 -90.07
CA ASP A 361 10.58 58.90 -89.87
C ASP A 361 10.55 58.63 -88.31
N LYS A 362 10.56 57.37 -87.81
CA LYS A 362 11.01 56.92 -86.44
C LYS A 362 10.19 57.30 -85.15
N GLU A 363 10.30 56.68 -83.95
CA GLU A 363 10.80 55.36 -83.43
C GLU A 363 10.39 55.08 -81.94
N SER A 364 10.61 53.85 -81.43
CA SER A 364 10.89 53.47 -80.00
C SER A 364 9.74 53.56 -78.94
N SER A 365 9.79 53.01 -77.70
CA SER A 365 10.38 51.80 -77.04
C SER A 365 9.94 51.77 -75.53
N SER A 366 10.36 50.89 -74.60
CA SER A 366 10.26 49.41 -74.47
C SER A 366 10.53 48.95 -72.99
N LYS A 367 10.26 47.67 -72.61
CA LYS A 367 10.77 46.94 -71.38
C LYS A 367 10.15 47.39 -70.01
N THR A 368 10.27 46.77 -68.82
CA THR A 368 10.59 45.42 -68.20
C THR A 368 10.27 45.47 -66.67
N LYS A 369 10.36 44.45 -65.78
CA LYS A 369 10.10 42.97 -65.71
C LYS A 369 10.71 42.41 -64.38
N GLU A 370 10.29 41.20 -63.91
CA GLU A 370 10.98 40.30 -62.91
C GLU A 370 10.99 40.74 -61.40
N LYS A 371 10.88 39.89 -60.34
CA LYS A 371 11.38 38.53 -59.87
C LYS A 371 12.72 38.60 -59.09
N GLU A 372 13.09 37.77 -58.08
CA GLU A 372 12.46 36.76 -57.17
C GLU A 372 13.50 36.22 -56.13
N LYS A 373 13.09 35.55 -55.02
CA LYS A 373 13.88 34.67 -54.08
C LYS A 373 14.84 35.36 -53.04
N ASP A 374 15.44 34.73 -51.98
CA ASP A 374 15.50 33.33 -51.47
C ASP A 374 15.98 33.16 -49.98
N LYS A 375 15.76 31.96 -49.37
CA LYS A 375 16.59 31.20 -48.35
C LYS A 375 16.57 31.41 -46.80
N ASP A 376 17.09 30.37 -46.10
CA ASP A 376 16.93 29.95 -44.68
C ASP A 376 18.17 30.10 -43.75
N LYS A 377 18.02 29.87 -42.41
CA LYS A 377 18.80 28.87 -41.59
C LYS A 377 18.48 28.80 -40.06
N GLU A 378 19.11 27.82 -39.36
CA GLU A 378 18.76 27.28 -38.03
C GLU A 378 19.62 27.76 -36.81
N LYS A 379 19.37 27.17 -35.62
CA LYS A 379 19.98 27.44 -34.28
C LYS A 379 21.17 26.51 -33.93
N PRO A 380 21.98 26.86 -32.90
CA PRO A 380 22.72 25.87 -32.08
C PRO A 380 22.45 25.96 -30.55
N HIS A 381 23.04 25.03 -29.78
CA HIS A 381 22.76 24.74 -28.36
C HIS A 381 23.66 25.46 -27.31
N LYS A 382 23.24 25.43 -26.04
CA LYS A 382 24.05 25.75 -24.84
C LYS A 382 24.86 24.52 -24.34
N PRO A 383 26.01 24.70 -23.64
CA PRO A 383 26.91 23.61 -23.25
C PRO A 383 26.48 22.84 -21.97
N LYS A 384 27.07 21.65 -21.78
CA LYS A 384 26.94 20.81 -20.58
C LYS A 384 28.04 21.11 -19.54
N LYS A 385 27.77 20.84 -18.26
CA LYS A 385 28.81 20.76 -17.21
C LYS A 385 29.63 19.46 -17.35
N PRO A 386 30.88 19.42 -16.86
CA PRO A 386 31.73 18.23 -16.88
C PRO A 386 31.34 17.20 -15.82
N ALA A 387 31.68 15.95 -16.11
CA ALA A 387 32.01 14.92 -15.11
C ALA A 387 33.57 14.86 -15.02
N ASN A 388 34.22 14.13 -14.12
CA ASN A 388 33.73 13.05 -13.26
C ASN A 388 34.62 12.97 -12.01
N ASP A 389 34.02 12.91 -10.82
CA ASP A 389 34.65 12.32 -9.64
C ASP A 389 33.60 11.38 -9.04
N GLY A 390 34.03 10.19 -8.59
CA GLY A 390 33.21 8.98 -8.69
C GLY A 390 31.84 9.07 -8.01
N GLU A 391 30.73 9.04 -8.78
CA GLU A 391 29.34 9.00 -8.28
C GLU A 391 29.08 7.66 -7.54
N LYS A 392 29.51 7.58 -6.28
CA LYS A 392 29.18 6.48 -5.37
C LYS A 392 27.68 6.51 -5.07
N ILE A 393 27.01 5.37 -5.19
CA ILE A 393 25.62 5.20 -4.77
C ILE A 393 25.57 5.14 -3.25
N ILE A 394 24.83 6.04 -2.61
CA ILE A 394 24.74 6.08 -1.14
C ILE A 394 23.52 5.28 -0.67
N ILE A 395 23.74 4.24 0.13
CA ILE A 395 22.70 3.37 0.69
C ILE A 395 22.75 3.43 2.21
N VAL A 396 21.63 3.75 2.85
CA VAL A 396 21.47 3.66 4.32
C VAL A 396 20.89 2.31 4.71
N ILE A 397 21.46 1.66 5.72
CA ILE A 397 20.98 0.39 6.28
C ILE A 397 20.36 0.63 7.66
N ALA A 398 19.05 0.43 7.77
CA ALA A 398 18.23 0.55 8.98
C ALA A 398 17.77 -0.84 9.49
N GLY A 399 17.24 -0.93 10.71
CA GLY A 399 16.77 -2.19 11.30
C GLY A 399 17.14 -2.36 12.78
N ASP A 400 16.33 -3.07 13.57
CA ASP A 400 16.42 -3.09 15.05
C ASP A 400 17.43 -4.08 15.63
N LYS A 401 17.83 -5.11 14.87
CA LYS A 401 18.60 -6.24 15.40
C LYS A 401 20.02 -6.29 14.90
N VAL A 402 20.92 -5.78 15.74
CA VAL A 402 22.39 -5.83 15.64
C VAL A 402 22.87 -7.11 14.94
N LYS A 403 22.77 -8.29 15.57
CA LYS A 403 23.38 -9.53 15.05
C LYS A 403 22.97 -9.91 13.60
N ASP A 404 21.70 -9.82 13.25
CA ASP A 404 21.23 -10.26 11.93
C ASP A 404 21.43 -9.16 10.86
N LYS A 405 21.46 -7.88 11.29
CA LYS A 405 21.86 -6.73 10.46
C LYS A 405 23.36 -6.72 10.20
N ASP A 406 24.18 -7.09 11.18
CA ASP A 406 25.62 -7.29 11.07
C ASP A 406 25.94 -8.38 10.04
N GLN A 407 25.19 -9.49 10.03
CA GLN A 407 25.33 -10.50 8.98
C GLN A 407 25.02 -9.93 7.57
N PHE A 408 24.01 -9.07 7.43
CA PHE A 408 23.74 -8.37 6.16
C PHE A 408 24.90 -7.44 5.75
N ILE A 409 25.49 -6.75 6.71
CA ILE A 409 26.66 -5.87 6.51
C ILE A 409 27.89 -6.67 6.11
N ASP A 410 28.15 -7.81 6.75
CA ASP A 410 29.21 -8.74 6.37
C ASP A 410 28.99 -9.26 4.94
N HIS A 411 27.76 -9.64 4.58
CA HIS A 411 27.44 -10.03 3.19
C HIS A 411 27.71 -8.87 2.21
N CYS A 412 27.44 -7.61 2.60
CA CYS A 412 27.71 -6.43 1.78
C CYS A 412 29.21 -6.12 1.64
N MET A 413 29.99 -6.20 2.73
CA MET A 413 31.44 -5.99 2.70
C MET A 413 32.13 -7.08 1.87
N ASN A 414 31.73 -8.34 2.03
CA ASN A 414 32.25 -9.47 1.24
C ASN A 414 31.74 -9.51 -0.22
N ALA A 415 30.87 -8.59 -0.64
CA ALA A 415 30.43 -8.44 -2.03
C ALA A 415 31.26 -7.41 -2.83
N MET A 416 32.13 -6.65 -2.16
CA MET A 416 32.94 -5.59 -2.75
C MET A 416 34.36 -6.05 -3.05
N GLU A 417 34.91 -5.60 -4.18
CA GLU A 417 36.29 -5.91 -4.58
C GLU A 417 37.31 -5.02 -3.82
N ASP A 418 36.99 -3.75 -3.62
CA ASP A 418 37.83 -2.75 -2.94
C ASP A 418 37.16 -2.24 -1.63
N CYS A 419 36.80 -3.13 -0.70
CA CYS A 419 36.09 -2.71 0.52
C CYS A 419 36.97 -1.88 1.46
N LYS A 420 36.56 -0.64 1.73
CA LYS A 420 37.19 0.28 2.69
C LYS A 420 36.17 0.82 3.69
N ILE A 421 36.46 0.67 4.99
CA ILE A 421 35.77 1.39 6.06
C ILE A 421 36.20 2.87 5.98
N GLU A 422 35.24 3.78 5.89
CA GLU A 422 35.45 5.22 5.81
C GLU A 422 35.24 5.92 7.17
N ALA A 423 34.37 5.37 8.03
CA ALA A 423 34.20 5.78 9.43
C ALA A 423 33.51 4.68 10.25
N GLU A 424 33.79 4.58 11.55
CA GLU A 424 33.10 3.66 12.47
C GLU A 424 33.03 4.28 13.88
N ASN A 425 31.84 4.32 14.47
CA ASN A 425 31.54 4.87 15.81
C ASN A 425 30.19 4.35 16.34
N ASP A 426 29.85 4.62 17.61
CA ASP A 426 28.59 4.25 18.30
C ASP A 426 27.30 4.53 17.51
N PHE A 427 27.31 5.51 16.60
CA PHE A 427 26.14 5.96 15.86
C PHE A 427 26.06 5.42 14.42
N GLU A 428 27.18 5.08 13.79
CA GLU A 428 27.24 4.61 12.40
C GLU A 428 28.54 3.90 12.02
N LYS A 429 28.44 2.96 11.07
CA LYS A 429 29.57 2.35 10.35
C LYS A 429 29.42 2.62 8.86
N ILE A 430 30.32 3.44 8.31
CA ILE A 430 30.37 3.82 6.90
C ILE A 430 31.47 3.02 6.21
N PHE A 431 31.11 2.34 5.13
CA PHE A 431 32.05 1.59 4.29
C PHE A 431 31.70 1.76 2.81
N SER A 432 32.68 1.60 1.93
CA SER A 432 32.50 1.77 0.49
C SER A 432 33.42 0.86 -0.31
N GLY A 433 33.05 0.57 -1.55
CA GLY A 433 33.84 -0.24 -2.46
C GLY A 433 33.15 -0.40 -3.82
N CYS A 434 33.84 -1.08 -4.74
CA CYS A 434 33.30 -1.42 -6.06
C CYS A 434 32.52 -2.74 -6.00
N ILE A 435 31.32 -2.76 -6.59
CA ILE A 435 30.56 -3.99 -6.89
C ILE A 435 30.37 -4.07 -8.41
N GLN A 436 30.60 -5.26 -8.99
CA GLN A 436 30.41 -5.49 -10.42
C GLN A 436 28.93 -5.56 -10.77
N VAL A 437 28.46 -4.65 -11.63
CA VAL A 437 27.08 -4.59 -12.13
C VAL A 437 27.11 -4.59 -13.66
N ASP A 438 26.58 -5.65 -14.27
CA ASP A 438 26.58 -5.88 -15.73
C ASP A 438 27.99 -5.72 -16.36
N ASN A 439 28.99 -6.35 -15.72
CA ASN A 439 30.42 -6.28 -16.05
C ASN A 439 31.00 -4.85 -16.04
N ARG A 440 30.53 -4.00 -15.10
CA ARG A 440 31.08 -2.66 -14.83
C ARG A 440 31.26 -2.47 -13.33
N PRO A 441 32.41 -1.97 -12.86
CA PRO A 441 32.56 -1.60 -11.46
C PRO A 441 31.68 -0.39 -11.17
N VAL A 442 30.80 -0.52 -10.17
CA VAL A 442 29.95 0.55 -9.66
C VAL A 442 30.32 0.79 -8.21
N GLY A 443 30.65 2.04 -7.87
CA GLY A 443 30.97 2.43 -6.51
C GLY A 443 29.71 2.50 -5.64
N PHE A 444 29.72 1.80 -4.51
CA PHE A 444 28.71 1.92 -3.47
C PHE A 444 29.33 2.47 -2.19
N ARG A 445 28.56 3.26 -1.44
CA ARG A 445 28.87 3.69 -0.06
C ARG A 445 27.67 3.33 0.81
N PHE A 446 27.88 2.38 1.71
CA PHE A 446 26.87 1.96 2.68
C PHE A 446 27.09 2.69 4.00
N VAL A 447 25.99 3.13 4.60
CA VAL A 447 25.93 3.74 5.93
C VAL A 447 25.08 2.82 6.79
N ASN A 448 25.72 1.94 7.55
CA ASN A 448 25.02 1.22 8.62
C ASN A 448 24.71 2.22 9.74
N THR A 449 23.43 2.39 10.06
CA THR A 449 23.00 3.14 11.23
C THR A 449 23.26 2.33 12.49
N SER A 450 23.44 2.97 13.63
CA SER A 450 23.35 2.25 14.91
C SER A 450 21.98 1.58 15.05
N SER A 451 21.99 0.41 15.67
CA SER A 451 20.81 -0.35 16.11
C SER A 451 20.78 -0.47 17.64
N ASP A 452 21.45 0.47 18.32
CA ASP A 452 21.50 0.59 19.77
C ASP A 452 20.21 1.26 20.28
N ASP A 453 19.47 0.59 21.17
CA ASP A 453 18.23 1.09 21.80
C ASP A 453 18.40 2.47 22.49
N ARG A 454 19.63 2.90 22.81
CA ARG A 454 19.93 4.26 23.27
C ARG A 454 19.49 5.32 22.25
N TYR A 455 19.53 5.04 20.95
CA TYR A 455 19.18 5.97 19.86
C TYR A 455 17.86 5.57 19.17
N SER A 456 16.74 5.91 19.80
CA SER A 456 15.39 5.49 19.39
C SER A 456 14.80 6.26 18.18
N ARG A 457 15.65 6.82 17.31
CA ARG A 457 15.31 7.40 16.00
C ARG A 457 16.53 7.47 15.07
N LEU A 458 16.32 7.23 13.78
CA LEU A 458 17.24 7.60 12.70
C LEU A 458 17.52 9.12 12.69
N ARG A 459 18.80 9.49 12.56
CA ARG A 459 19.21 10.88 12.30
C ARG A 459 18.99 11.26 10.82
N ALA A 460 17.75 11.20 10.35
CA ALA A 460 17.39 11.27 8.92
C ALA A 460 18.05 12.44 8.14
N LEU A 461 18.12 13.63 8.75
CA LEU A 461 18.73 14.84 8.16
C LEU A 461 20.25 14.72 7.93
N GLN A 462 20.93 13.76 8.57
CA GLN A 462 22.34 13.46 8.30
C GLN A 462 22.53 12.66 7.00
N TYR A 463 21.44 12.14 6.44
CA TYR A 463 21.45 11.15 5.35
C TYR A 463 20.61 11.57 4.13
N GLU A 464 20.28 12.86 3.99
CA GLU A 464 19.54 13.42 2.83
C GLU A 464 20.21 13.13 1.47
N GLN A 465 21.53 12.90 1.49
CA GLN A 465 22.34 12.52 0.33
C GLN A 465 22.19 11.05 -0.11
N ALA A 466 21.34 10.25 0.53
CA ALA A 466 21.13 8.84 0.15
C ALA A 466 20.41 8.69 -1.20
N ASP A 467 20.88 7.79 -2.06
CA ASP A 467 20.16 7.39 -3.27
C ASP A 467 19.07 6.33 -2.97
N ALA A 468 19.23 5.56 -1.88
CA ALA A 468 18.32 4.49 -1.45
C ALA A 468 18.46 4.16 0.04
N ALA A 469 17.47 3.43 0.58
CA ALA A 469 17.55 2.83 1.91
C ALA A 469 17.18 1.34 1.88
N VAL A 470 17.79 0.56 2.77
CA VAL A 470 17.51 -0.86 3.03
C VAL A 470 17.10 -1.02 4.49
N ILE A 471 15.98 -1.69 4.74
CA ILE A 471 15.50 -2.02 6.08
C ILE A 471 15.71 -3.52 6.30
N ALA A 472 16.55 -3.89 7.27
CA ALA A 472 16.82 -5.27 7.65
C ALA A 472 16.01 -5.67 8.89
N PHE A 473 15.40 -6.85 8.86
CA PHE A 473 14.68 -7.45 10.00
C PHE A 473 14.98 -8.94 10.11
N THR A 474 14.80 -9.54 11.28
CA THR A 474 15.02 -10.98 11.49
C THR A 474 13.77 -11.79 11.20
N THR A 475 13.82 -12.79 10.31
CA THR A 475 12.64 -13.58 9.93
C THR A 475 12.01 -14.37 11.10
N ASN A 476 12.78 -14.65 12.17
CA ASN A 476 12.30 -15.35 13.35
C ASN A 476 11.68 -14.44 14.44
N ASP A 477 11.69 -13.11 14.22
CA ASP A 477 11.08 -12.15 15.13
C ASP A 477 10.10 -11.23 14.39
N ARG A 478 8.82 -11.56 14.56
CA ARG A 478 7.70 -10.81 14.02
C ARG A 478 7.62 -9.37 14.53
N VAL A 479 8.20 -9.04 15.69
CA VAL A 479 8.24 -7.65 16.18
C VAL A 479 9.09 -6.78 15.25
N SER A 480 10.32 -7.21 14.94
CA SER A 480 11.22 -6.49 14.02
C SER A 480 10.67 -6.38 12.59
N PHE A 481 9.76 -7.26 12.20
CA PHE A 481 9.01 -7.15 10.93
C PHE A 481 7.83 -6.17 11.01
N GLU A 482 7.10 -6.18 12.13
CA GLU A 482 5.97 -5.28 12.38
C GLU A 482 6.43 -3.82 12.63
N ASP A 483 7.65 -3.60 13.14
CA ASP A 483 8.22 -2.26 13.34
C ASP A 483 8.58 -1.55 12.00
N ILE A 484 8.73 -2.29 10.88
CA ILE A 484 9.06 -1.72 9.55
C ILE A 484 8.12 -0.58 9.11
N PRO A 485 6.78 -0.77 9.02
CA PRO A 485 5.85 0.30 8.65
C PRO A 485 5.65 1.38 9.71
N PHE A 486 5.98 1.14 10.99
CA PHE A 486 5.66 2.07 12.10
C PHE A 486 6.84 2.90 12.58
N GLN A 487 8.08 2.43 12.36
CA GLN A 487 9.32 3.09 12.75
C GLN A 487 10.16 3.41 11.51
N TRP A 488 10.67 2.38 10.82
CA TRP A 488 11.70 2.57 9.82
C TRP A 488 11.23 3.29 8.56
N ILE A 489 10.04 2.99 8.05
CA ILE A 489 9.51 3.67 6.86
C ILE A 489 9.20 5.15 7.13
N PRO A 490 8.48 5.54 8.21
CA PRO A 490 8.34 6.94 8.60
C PRO A 490 9.68 7.67 8.77
N GLU A 491 10.66 7.03 9.41
CA GLU A 491 11.98 7.63 9.64
C GLU A 491 12.79 7.84 8.35
N ILE A 492 12.77 6.87 7.44
CA ILE A 492 13.41 6.99 6.12
C ILE A 492 12.70 8.02 5.24
N GLN A 493 11.38 8.19 5.37
CA GLN A 493 10.65 9.23 4.61
C GLN A 493 11.09 10.65 4.95
N PHE A 494 11.67 10.91 6.13
CA PHE A 494 12.29 12.20 6.46
C PHE A 494 13.60 12.46 5.70
N MET A 495 14.25 11.44 5.12
CA MET A 495 15.40 11.60 4.22
C MET A 495 14.99 12.05 2.81
N GLY A 496 13.68 12.00 2.49
CA GLY A 496 13.13 12.33 1.17
C GLY A 496 12.51 11.13 0.44
N LYS A 497 12.12 11.34 -0.83
CA LYS A 497 11.39 10.34 -1.65
C LYS A 497 12.32 9.31 -2.32
N ILE A 498 13.18 8.68 -1.54
CA ILE A 498 14.13 7.65 -2.00
C ILE A 498 13.45 6.27 -2.12
N PRO A 499 13.93 5.37 -3.01
CA PRO A 499 13.51 3.97 -3.00
C PRO A 499 13.91 3.28 -1.68
N ILE A 500 12.94 2.59 -1.07
CA ILE A 500 13.10 1.76 0.12
C ILE A 500 13.08 0.30 -0.31
N TYR A 501 14.01 -0.52 0.19
CA TYR A 501 14.05 -1.96 0.00
C TYR A 501 13.97 -2.66 1.37
N ILE A 502 13.35 -3.83 1.44
CA ILE A 502 13.25 -4.62 2.68
C ILE A 502 14.03 -5.93 2.51
N THR A 503 14.80 -6.31 3.53
CA THR A 503 15.58 -7.56 3.55
C THR A 503 15.29 -8.39 4.81
N GLY A 504 14.81 -9.62 4.60
CA GLY A 504 14.57 -10.59 5.67
C GLY A 504 15.82 -11.42 5.94
N MET A 505 16.36 -11.30 7.15
CA MET A 505 17.57 -11.99 7.57
C MET A 505 17.22 -13.26 8.35
N SER A 506 17.71 -14.39 7.85
CA SER A 506 17.45 -15.71 8.45
C SER A 506 18.59 -16.12 9.37
N SER A 507 18.35 -16.08 10.68
CA SER A 507 19.16 -16.81 11.67
C SER A 507 19.40 -18.26 11.21
N ASP A 508 20.56 -18.84 11.50
CA ASP A 508 20.92 -20.20 11.05
C ASP A 508 19.89 -21.27 11.46
N LYS A 509 19.10 -21.73 10.49
CA LYS A 509 17.98 -22.67 10.66
C LYS A 509 18.41 -24.14 10.83
N ARG A 510 19.72 -24.45 10.83
CA ARG A 510 20.23 -25.85 10.88
C ARG A 510 19.93 -26.64 12.16
N SER A 511 19.28 -26.05 13.16
CA SER A 511 19.02 -26.70 14.48
C SER A 511 17.56 -26.69 14.97
N GLN A 512 16.64 -25.94 14.36
CA GLN A 512 15.23 -25.87 14.79
C GLN A 512 14.26 -25.72 13.60
N PRO A 513 13.09 -26.40 13.63
CA PRO A 513 12.04 -26.18 12.63
C PRO A 513 11.43 -24.77 12.77
N PRO A 514 10.96 -24.15 11.67
CA PRO A 514 10.33 -22.83 11.72
C PRO A 514 9.04 -22.85 12.56
N LYS A 515 8.83 -21.77 13.32
CA LYS A 515 7.66 -21.59 14.18
C LYS A 515 6.53 -20.94 13.38
N LEU A 516 5.29 -21.12 13.86
CA LEU A 516 4.11 -20.49 13.25
C LEU A 516 4.10 -18.95 13.34
N THR A 517 5.00 -18.37 14.13
CA THR A 517 5.21 -16.93 14.29
C THR A 517 6.18 -16.34 13.26
N ASP A 518 7.05 -17.17 12.68
CA ASP A 518 8.16 -16.74 11.83
C ASP A 518 7.62 -16.17 10.50
N ILE A 519 8.29 -15.16 9.98
CA ILE A 519 7.99 -14.59 8.67
C ILE A 519 8.54 -15.54 7.61
N ASN A 520 7.70 -15.87 6.64
CA ASN A 520 8.06 -16.63 5.44
C ASN A 520 8.15 -15.70 4.24
N GLU A 521 8.95 -16.07 3.22
CA GLU A 521 9.24 -15.22 2.07
C GLU A 521 7.99 -14.68 1.36
N LYS A 522 6.92 -15.48 1.26
CA LYS A 522 5.65 -15.04 0.67
C LYS A 522 4.99 -13.94 1.52
N GLU A 523 4.89 -14.14 2.82
CA GLU A 523 4.35 -13.14 3.75
C GLU A 523 5.20 -11.85 3.76
N GLY A 524 6.52 -11.99 3.82
CA GLY A 524 7.46 -10.87 3.79
C GLY A 524 7.34 -10.03 2.51
N ARG A 525 7.28 -10.70 1.35
CA ARG A 525 7.09 -10.08 0.04
C ARG A 525 5.71 -9.42 -0.11
N GLU A 526 4.63 -10.08 0.32
CA GLU A 526 3.27 -9.51 0.28
C GLU A 526 3.07 -8.33 1.23
N ALA A 527 3.71 -8.32 2.40
CA ALA A 527 3.64 -7.21 3.33
C ALA A 527 4.48 -6.02 2.86
N SER A 528 5.70 -6.26 2.36
CA SER A 528 6.61 -5.23 1.86
C SER A 528 6.00 -4.39 0.73
N LEU A 529 5.22 -5.03 -0.16
CA LEU A 529 4.44 -4.34 -1.18
C LEU A 529 3.35 -3.43 -0.57
N LYS A 530 2.65 -3.88 0.47
CA LYS A 530 1.63 -3.08 1.20
C LYS A 530 2.28 -1.93 1.99
N PHE A 531 3.52 -2.09 2.42
CA PHE A 531 4.32 -1.05 3.09
C PHE A 531 4.90 -0.01 2.11
N GLY A 532 4.79 -0.23 0.79
CA GLY A 532 5.30 0.69 -0.23
C GLY A 532 6.79 0.54 -0.54
N ALA A 533 7.42 -0.58 -0.15
CA ALA A 533 8.79 -0.87 -0.54
C ALA A 533 8.91 -1.18 -2.05
N THR A 534 10.06 -0.85 -2.62
CA THR A 534 10.38 -1.03 -4.04
C THR A 534 10.66 -2.51 -4.37
N ASN A 535 11.25 -3.27 -3.43
CA ASN A 535 11.39 -4.73 -3.54
C ASN A 535 11.63 -5.39 -2.16
N TYR A 536 11.55 -6.72 -2.13
CA TYR A 536 11.81 -7.59 -0.97
C TYR A 536 12.85 -8.67 -1.31
N PHE A 537 13.77 -8.94 -0.38
CA PHE A 537 14.86 -9.92 -0.55
C PHE A 537 15.09 -10.75 0.74
N GLU A 538 15.67 -11.95 0.61
CA GLU A 538 16.22 -12.74 1.72
C GLU A 538 17.62 -13.28 1.33
N PRO A 539 18.68 -12.46 1.40
CA PRO A 539 20.02 -12.83 0.95
C PRO A 539 20.71 -13.79 1.94
N VAL A 540 21.27 -14.87 1.41
CA VAL A 540 21.99 -15.90 2.20
C VAL A 540 23.50 -15.88 1.95
N SER A 541 23.97 -15.07 1.00
CA SER A 541 25.37 -14.96 0.57
C SER A 541 25.73 -13.54 0.10
N SER A 542 27.01 -13.28 -0.16
CA SER A 542 27.48 -12.05 -0.80
C SER A 542 27.19 -11.99 -2.32
N ASP A 543 26.98 -13.13 -2.99
CA ASP A 543 26.57 -13.16 -4.40
C ASP A 543 25.11 -12.74 -4.60
N ASP A 544 24.24 -13.01 -3.60
CA ASP A 544 22.91 -12.40 -3.54
C ASP A 544 22.99 -10.88 -3.47
N ILE A 545 23.94 -10.33 -2.69
CA ILE A 545 24.13 -8.87 -2.60
C ILE A 545 24.58 -8.27 -3.93
N LYS A 546 25.45 -8.94 -4.71
CA LYS A 546 25.82 -8.48 -6.07
C LYS A 546 24.56 -8.38 -6.97
N SER A 547 23.67 -9.35 -6.86
CA SER A 547 22.39 -9.38 -7.59
C SER A 547 21.44 -8.27 -7.13
N ILE A 548 21.33 -8.04 -5.82
CA ILE A 548 20.52 -6.97 -5.22
C ILE A 548 21.07 -5.59 -5.60
N ALA A 549 22.39 -5.38 -5.53
CA ALA A 549 23.07 -4.14 -5.94
C ALA A 549 22.82 -3.82 -7.42
N SER A 550 22.81 -4.84 -8.29
CA SER A 550 22.45 -4.71 -9.71
C SER A 550 21.01 -4.20 -9.91
N ILE A 551 20.05 -4.70 -9.12
CA ILE A 551 18.65 -4.23 -9.14
C ILE A 551 18.56 -2.78 -8.65
N ILE A 552 19.14 -2.49 -7.48
CA ILE A 552 19.11 -1.16 -6.85
C ILE A 552 19.70 -0.10 -7.79
N TYR A 553 20.86 -0.37 -8.40
CA TYR A 553 21.48 0.53 -9.38
C TYR A 553 20.58 0.83 -10.57
N LYS A 554 19.97 -0.22 -11.15
CA LYS A 554 19.07 -0.10 -12.31
C LYS A 554 17.84 0.74 -11.98
N ASP A 555 17.27 0.60 -10.79
CA ASP A 555 16.09 1.36 -10.39
C ASP A 555 16.42 2.83 -10.06
N ILE A 556 17.56 3.12 -9.42
CA ILE A 556 18.05 4.48 -9.21
C ILE A 556 18.31 5.17 -10.57
N LYS A 557 19.02 4.50 -11.50
CA LYS A 557 19.32 5.06 -12.82
C LYS A 557 18.11 5.12 -13.77
N LYS A 558 17.00 4.41 -13.50
CA LYS A 558 15.70 4.66 -14.12
C LYS A 558 15.05 5.95 -13.57
N LYS A 559 15.09 6.18 -12.25
CA LYS A 559 14.50 7.38 -11.61
C LYS A 559 15.26 8.68 -11.89
N LYS A 560 16.55 8.63 -12.26
CA LYS A 560 17.36 9.79 -12.68
C LYS A 560 17.27 10.08 -14.21
N LYS A 561 16.24 9.60 -14.92
CA LYS A 561 15.99 9.82 -16.36
C LYS A 561 14.59 10.37 -16.60
#